data_AF-A0A178XIY4-F1
#
_entry.id   AF-A0A178XIY4-F1
#
_cell.length_a   1.000
_cell.length_b   1.000
_cell.length_c   1.000
_cell.angle_alpha   90.00
_cell.angle_beta   90.00
_cell.angle_gamma   90.00
#
_symmetry.space_group_name_H-M   'P 1'
#
loop_
_entity.id
_entity.type
_entity.pdbx_description
1 polymer ?
#
loop_
_entity_poly.entity_id
_entity_poly.type
_entity_poly.pdbx_seq_one_letter_code
_entity_poly.pdbx_strand_id
1 'polypeptide(L)'
;MRLNADVSRLSALMLSIAVLAMPIFVEAAQSLPPKVAQRQQDMKAMAEAAKSINAMFKGSSPYDAKRFKGAAETIRSTSGTALSSLFDGSITAPGSKASASIETDRQKFDKLALDLAAYAAALSSAADQNPDTLGPGMRMQAGDAAVGGGPLAKKVDLAREAASMPAEHAFHLMLQTCTSCHAKYRVENN
;
A
#
# COMPACT_ATOMS: atom_id res chain seq x y z
N MET A 1 -33.05 24.62 87.38
CA MET A 1 -32.05 25.19 86.47
C MET A 1 -30.72 24.49 86.75
N ARG A 2 -30.40 23.44 85.98
CA ARG A 2 -29.19 22.61 86.16
C ARG A 2 -28.49 22.51 84.81
N LEU A 3 -27.29 23.10 84.70
CA LEU A 3 -26.31 22.72 83.70
C LEU A 3 -25.68 21.41 84.14
N ASN A 4 -25.65 20.40 83.26
CA ASN A 4 -24.79 19.24 83.43
C ASN A 4 -23.89 19.11 82.21
N ALA A 5 -22.62 18.86 82.53
CA ALA A 5 -21.46 18.96 81.68
C ALA A 5 -21.40 17.92 80.55
N ASP A 6 -20.72 18.36 79.51
CA ASP A 6 -20.36 17.69 78.27
C ASP A 6 -19.33 16.58 78.52
N VAL A 7 -19.68 15.34 78.18
CA VAL A 7 -18.74 14.25 77.92
C VAL A 7 -19.36 13.36 76.85
N SER A 8 -18.96 13.54 75.59
CA SER A 8 -19.10 12.49 74.58
C SER A 8 -17.75 12.14 73.99
N ARG A 9 -17.35 10.90 74.32
CA ARG A 9 -16.22 10.17 73.79
C ARG A 9 -16.44 9.94 72.29
N LEU A 10 -15.44 10.23 71.47
CA LEU A 10 -15.39 9.75 70.09
C LEU A 10 -14.14 8.89 69.91
N SER A 11 -14.38 7.58 69.88
CA SER A 11 -13.41 6.55 69.55
C SER A 11 -12.90 6.75 68.12
N ALA A 12 -11.58 6.88 67.96
CA ALA A 12 -10.94 6.88 66.65
C ALA A 12 -10.88 5.43 66.12
N LEU A 13 -11.68 5.13 65.09
CA LEU A 13 -11.64 3.88 64.33
C LEU A 13 -10.51 3.96 63.30
N MET A 14 -9.41 3.23 63.53
CA MET A 14 -8.31 3.11 62.55
C MET A 14 -8.70 2.12 61.45
N LEU A 15 -8.96 2.63 60.25
CA LEU A 15 -9.29 1.84 59.06
C LEU A 15 -7.99 1.45 58.33
N SER A 16 -7.58 0.19 58.46
CA SER A 16 -6.41 -0.36 57.76
C SER A 16 -6.71 -0.53 56.26
N ILE A 17 -6.15 0.33 55.41
CA ILE A 17 -6.25 0.22 53.95
C ILE A 17 -5.21 -0.80 53.47
N ALA A 18 -5.64 -2.02 53.14
CA ALA A 18 -4.80 -2.99 52.45
C ALA A 18 -4.67 -2.59 50.97
N VAL A 19 -3.50 -2.09 50.57
CA VAL A 19 -3.18 -1.77 49.17
C VAL A 19 -2.93 -3.08 48.42
N LEU A 20 -3.93 -3.53 47.68
CA LEU A 20 -3.84 -4.69 46.79
C LEU A 20 -3.10 -4.26 45.50
N ALA A 21 -1.82 -4.55 45.40
CA ALA A 21 -1.03 -4.28 44.20
C ALA A 21 -1.49 -5.21 43.06
N MET A 22 -2.22 -4.65 42.08
CA MET A 22 -2.60 -5.35 40.85
C MET A 22 -1.39 -5.40 39.90
N PRO A 23 -0.94 -6.59 39.46
CA PRO A 23 0.09 -6.68 38.45
C PRO A 23 -0.46 -6.17 37.11
N ILE A 24 0.22 -5.19 36.53
CA ILE A 24 -0.04 -4.72 35.18
C ILE A 24 0.58 -5.77 34.23
N PHE A 25 -0.24 -6.64 33.66
CA PHE A 25 0.21 -7.50 32.57
C PHE A 25 0.37 -6.61 31.32
N VAL A 26 1.62 -6.29 30.97
CA VAL A 26 1.94 -5.73 29.67
C VAL A 26 1.92 -6.87 28.68
N GLU A 27 0.78 -7.04 28.00
CA GLU A 27 0.64 -7.98 26.91
C GLU A 27 1.54 -7.50 25.77
N ALA A 28 2.65 -8.20 25.55
CA ALA A 28 3.56 -7.90 24.46
C ALA A 28 2.80 -8.06 23.14
N ALA A 29 2.33 -6.94 22.58
CA ALA A 29 1.77 -6.92 21.23
C ALA A 29 2.82 -7.54 20.30
N GLN A 30 2.50 -8.70 19.72
CA GLN A 30 3.40 -9.39 18.81
C GLN A 30 3.62 -8.48 17.59
N SER A 31 4.77 -7.81 17.53
CA SER A 31 5.13 -6.95 16.40
C SER A 31 5.27 -7.80 15.14
N LEU A 32 4.71 -7.34 14.02
CA LEU A 32 4.89 -8.00 12.73
C LEU A 32 6.39 -8.16 12.42
N PRO A 33 6.80 -9.27 11.79
CA PRO A 33 8.17 -9.40 11.31
C PRO A 33 8.56 -8.20 10.42
N PRO A 34 9.78 -7.62 10.53
CA PRO A 34 10.12 -6.36 9.86
C PRO A 34 9.85 -6.34 8.35
N LYS A 35 10.17 -7.43 7.63
CA LYS A 35 9.86 -7.55 6.20
C LYS A 35 8.35 -7.57 5.93
N VAL A 36 7.54 -8.20 6.79
CA VAL A 36 6.08 -8.22 6.64
C VAL A 36 5.50 -6.83 6.84
N ALA A 37 5.94 -6.12 7.88
CA ALA A 37 5.55 -4.74 8.15
C ALA A 37 5.91 -3.83 6.96
N GLN A 38 7.15 -3.94 6.45
CA GLN A 38 7.61 -3.14 5.32
C GLN A 38 6.78 -3.40 4.05
N ARG A 39 6.56 -4.66 3.68
CA ARG A 39 5.71 -5.01 2.51
C ARG A 39 4.33 -4.35 2.62
N GLN A 40 3.69 -4.41 3.79
CA GLN A 40 2.35 -3.85 4.00
C GLN A 40 2.35 -2.32 3.93
N GLN A 41 3.37 -1.68 4.49
CA GLN A 41 3.56 -0.24 4.38
C GLN A 41 3.75 0.20 2.92
N ASP A 42 4.60 -0.50 2.17
CA ASP A 42 4.88 -0.19 0.76
C ASP A 42 3.64 -0.39 -0.11
N MET A 43 2.89 -1.49 0.08
CA MET A 43 1.61 -1.69 -0.61
C MET A 43 0.62 -0.57 -0.33
N LYS A 44 0.56 -0.07 0.91
CA LYS A 44 -0.32 1.05 1.27
C LYS A 44 0.13 2.35 0.61
N ALA A 45 1.43 2.63 0.59
CA ALA A 45 1.99 3.80 -0.08
C ALA A 45 1.68 3.78 -1.59
N MET A 46 1.86 2.62 -2.25
CA MET A 46 1.48 2.45 -3.65
C MET A 46 -0.01 2.64 -3.91
N ALA A 47 -0.88 2.14 -3.02
CA ALA A 47 -2.32 2.32 -3.15
C ALA A 47 -2.75 3.79 -3.08
N GLU A 48 -2.21 4.55 -2.13
CA GLU A 48 -2.50 5.99 -2.02
C GLU A 48 -1.94 6.78 -3.21
N ALA A 49 -0.74 6.43 -3.69
CA ALA A 49 -0.16 7.03 -4.88
C ALA A 49 -1.02 6.76 -6.14
N ALA A 50 -1.43 5.51 -6.35
CA ALA A 50 -2.30 5.14 -7.46
C ALA A 50 -3.65 5.87 -7.39
N LYS A 51 -4.22 6.02 -6.19
CA LYS A 51 -5.45 6.79 -5.97
C LYS A 51 -5.27 8.27 -6.34
N SER A 52 -4.14 8.88 -5.98
CA SER A 52 -3.86 10.27 -6.35
C SER A 52 -3.76 10.45 -7.85
N ILE A 53 -3.08 9.55 -8.57
CA ILE A 53 -2.98 9.57 -10.04
C ILE A 53 -4.37 9.41 -10.67
N ASN A 54 -5.15 8.43 -10.21
CA ASN A 54 -6.50 8.17 -10.68
C ASN A 54 -7.43 9.39 -10.51
N ALA A 55 -7.31 10.10 -9.38
CA ALA A 55 -8.13 11.28 -9.13
C ALA A 55 -7.89 12.40 -10.15
N MET A 56 -6.64 12.56 -10.62
CA MET A 56 -6.29 13.54 -11.66
C MET A 56 -6.82 13.10 -13.04
N PHE A 57 -6.67 11.83 -13.41
CA PHE A 57 -7.25 11.32 -14.66
C PHE A 57 -8.77 11.43 -14.70
N LYS A 58 -9.46 11.12 -13.58
CA LYS A 58 -10.91 11.25 -13.45
C LYS A 58 -11.42 12.70 -13.35
N GLY A 59 -10.53 13.67 -13.18
CA GLY A 59 -10.90 15.08 -12.97
C GLY A 59 -11.54 15.36 -11.60
N SER A 60 -11.52 14.40 -10.66
CA SER A 60 -11.96 14.62 -9.28
C SER A 60 -10.96 15.42 -8.44
N SER A 61 -9.75 15.61 -8.96
CA SER A 61 -8.76 16.57 -8.48
C SER A 61 -8.11 17.29 -9.66
N PRO A 62 -7.71 18.56 -9.52
CA PRO A 62 -6.96 19.25 -10.57
C PRO A 62 -5.63 18.53 -10.84
N TYR A 63 -5.18 18.58 -12.10
CA TYR A 63 -3.86 18.07 -12.47
C TYR A 63 -2.77 18.96 -11.88
N ASP A 64 -1.76 18.31 -11.30
CA ASP A 64 -0.53 18.92 -10.79
C ASP A 64 0.61 17.98 -11.17
N ALA A 65 1.44 18.38 -12.13
CA ALA A 65 2.51 17.53 -12.67
C ALA A 65 3.49 17.06 -11.59
N LYS A 66 3.81 17.92 -10.60
CA LYS A 66 4.72 17.58 -9.51
C LYS A 66 4.13 16.52 -8.59
N ARG A 67 2.85 16.64 -8.24
CA ARG A 67 2.12 15.64 -7.43
C ARG A 67 1.94 14.34 -8.20
N PHE A 68 1.61 14.41 -9.47
CA PHE A 68 1.48 13.25 -10.34
C PHE A 68 2.80 12.47 -10.41
N LYS A 69 3.90 13.19 -10.68
CA LYS A 69 5.25 12.63 -10.70
C LYS A 69 5.63 12.02 -9.36
N GLY A 70 5.45 12.73 -8.25
CA GLY A 70 5.78 12.21 -6.92
C GLY A 70 5.00 10.93 -6.56
N ALA A 71 3.73 10.84 -6.97
CA ALA A 71 2.95 9.61 -6.83
C ALA A 71 3.51 8.47 -7.70
N ALA A 72 3.82 8.75 -8.97
CA ALA A 72 4.44 7.76 -9.86
C ALA A 72 5.80 7.28 -9.33
N GLU A 73 6.63 8.18 -8.82
CA GLU A 73 7.93 7.85 -8.22
C GLU A 73 7.80 7.03 -6.95
N THR A 74 6.78 7.28 -6.13
CA THR A 74 6.46 6.46 -4.94
C THR A 74 6.19 5.01 -5.35
N ILE A 75 5.40 4.79 -6.40
CA ILE A 75 5.13 3.45 -6.94
C ILE A 75 6.41 2.84 -7.49
N ARG A 76 7.17 3.59 -8.28
CA ARG A 76 8.42 3.12 -8.90
C ARG A 76 9.46 2.70 -7.85
N SER A 77 9.65 3.48 -6.78
CA SER A 77 10.68 3.20 -5.76
C SER A 77 10.32 2.02 -4.86
N THR A 78 9.04 1.67 -4.76
CA THR A 78 8.54 0.58 -3.91
C THR A 78 8.09 -0.66 -4.70
N SER A 79 8.35 -0.68 -6.01
CA SER A 79 8.09 -1.81 -6.92
C SER A 79 9.41 -2.42 -7.42
N GLY A 80 9.37 -3.23 -8.48
CA GLY A 80 10.55 -3.85 -9.07
C GLY A 80 11.34 -4.71 -8.08
N THR A 81 12.67 -4.64 -8.18
CA THR A 81 13.59 -5.35 -7.28
C THR A 81 13.42 -4.96 -5.81
N ALA A 82 13.08 -3.70 -5.51
CA ALA A 82 12.84 -3.26 -4.14
C ALA A 82 11.72 -4.09 -3.50
N LEU A 83 10.59 -4.22 -4.21
CA LEU A 83 9.50 -5.08 -3.80
C LEU A 83 9.92 -6.55 -3.73
N SER A 84 10.50 -7.09 -4.79
CA SER A 84 10.85 -8.50 -4.87
C SER A 84 11.78 -8.96 -3.74
N SER A 85 12.77 -8.14 -3.39
CA SER A 85 13.74 -8.46 -2.32
C SER A 85 13.10 -8.60 -0.94
N LEU A 86 11.96 -7.92 -0.72
CA LEU A 86 11.22 -8.07 0.53
C LEU A 86 10.65 -9.47 0.68
N PHE A 87 10.49 -10.24 -0.39
CA PHE A 87 9.99 -11.62 -0.37
C PHE A 87 11.10 -12.68 -0.29
N ASP A 88 12.36 -12.27 -0.11
CA ASP A 88 13.44 -13.20 0.17
C ASP A 88 13.33 -13.75 1.61
N GLY A 89 13.46 -15.08 1.76
CA GLY A 89 13.31 -15.77 3.03
C GLY A 89 11.85 -16.17 3.31
N SER A 90 11.41 -16.07 4.57
CA SER A 90 10.07 -16.50 4.95
C SER A 90 8.97 -15.63 4.32
N ILE A 91 8.13 -16.25 3.50
CA ILE A 91 7.02 -15.60 2.78
C ILE A 91 5.75 -15.59 3.65
N THR A 92 5.42 -16.73 4.26
CA THR A 92 4.20 -17.00 5.02
C THR A 92 4.38 -16.80 6.54
N ALA A 93 5.12 -15.78 6.95
CA ALA A 93 5.30 -15.47 8.37
C ALA A 93 3.98 -14.96 9.02
N PRO A 94 3.84 -15.03 10.36
CA PRO A 94 2.64 -14.54 11.04
C PRO A 94 2.23 -13.12 10.64
N GLY A 95 0.94 -12.93 10.38
CA GLY A 95 0.37 -11.65 9.91
C GLY A 95 0.65 -11.31 8.44
N SER A 96 1.42 -12.14 7.71
CA SER A 96 1.61 -12.01 6.27
C SER A 96 0.37 -12.49 5.52
N LYS A 97 -0.06 -11.72 4.51
CA LYS A 97 -1.06 -12.15 3.52
C LYS A 97 -0.43 -12.65 2.22
N ALA A 98 0.89 -12.88 2.21
CA ALA A 98 1.58 -13.40 1.04
C ALA A 98 1.35 -14.91 0.89
N SER A 99 1.02 -15.34 -0.32
CA SER A 99 0.90 -16.77 -0.65
C SER A 99 2.27 -17.44 -0.76
N ALA A 100 2.38 -18.69 -0.30
CA ALA A 100 3.57 -19.52 -0.50
C ALA A 100 3.89 -19.74 -1.99
N SER A 101 2.90 -19.60 -2.89
CA SER A 101 3.09 -19.74 -4.34
C SER A 101 4.13 -18.79 -4.94
N ILE A 102 4.45 -17.68 -4.25
CA ILE A 102 5.52 -16.76 -4.66
C ILE A 102 6.87 -17.48 -4.79
N GLU A 103 7.16 -18.48 -3.95
CA GLU A 103 8.41 -19.25 -4.03
C GLU A 103 8.48 -20.07 -5.34
N THR A 104 7.41 -20.78 -5.66
CA THR A 104 7.34 -21.64 -6.85
C THR A 104 7.18 -20.86 -8.16
N ASP A 105 6.52 -19.71 -8.12
CA ASP A 105 6.27 -18.85 -9.29
C ASP A 105 7.18 -17.59 -9.29
N ARG A 106 8.37 -17.68 -8.67
CA ARG A 106 9.22 -16.52 -8.36
C ARG A 106 9.50 -15.62 -9.57
N GLN A 107 9.84 -16.20 -10.71
CA GLN A 107 10.10 -15.44 -11.94
C GLN A 107 8.89 -14.61 -12.40
N LYS A 108 7.67 -15.15 -12.25
CA LYS A 108 6.45 -14.42 -12.63
C LYS A 108 6.15 -13.31 -11.64
N PHE A 109 6.33 -13.56 -10.34
CA PHE A 109 6.20 -12.54 -9.31
C PHE A 109 7.17 -11.37 -9.55
N ASP A 110 8.44 -11.69 -9.81
CA ASP A 110 9.48 -10.70 -10.07
C ASP A 110 9.19 -9.91 -11.37
N LYS A 111 8.69 -10.58 -12.41
CA LYS A 111 8.26 -9.87 -13.64
C LYS A 111 7.15 -8.88 -13.34
N LEU A 112 6.10 -9.26 -12.61
CA LEU A 112 5.01 -8.34 -12.28
C LEU A 112 5.50 -7.13 -11.46
N ALA A 113 6.44 -7.36 -10.53
CA ALA A 113 7.06 -6.27 -9.78
C ALA A 113 7.84 -5.33 -10.70
N LEU A 114 8.62 -5.85 -11.65
CA LEU A 114 9.35 -5.06 -12.64
C LEU A 114 8.43 -4.31 -13.60
N ASP A 115 7.34 -4.95 -14.04
CA ASP A 115 6.33 -4.34 -14.90
C ASP A 115 5.68 -3.13 -14.20
N LEU A 116 5.36 -3.24 -12.90
CA LEU A 116 4.88 -2.10 -12.09
C LEU A 116 5.88 -0.93 -12.11
N ALA A 117 7.17 -1.21 -11.91
CA ALA A 117 8.20 -0.18 -11.93
C ALA A 117 8.33 0.49 -13.31
N ALA A 118 8.19 -0.28 -14.39
CA ALA A 118 8.25 0.22 -15.76
C ALA A 118 7.06 1.14 -16.09
N TYR A 119 5.83 0.74 -15.77
CA TYR A 119 4.66 1.59 -15.96
C TYR A 119 4.76 2.86 -15.12
N ALA A 120 5.18 2.76 -13.86
CA ALA A 120 5.38 3.91 -12.99
C ALA A 120 6.47 4.87 -13.51
N ALA A 121 7.54 4.35 -14.11
CA ALA A 121 8.57 5.16 -14.76
C ALA A 121 8.02 5.91 -15.99
N ALA A 122 7.15 5.27 -16.78
CA ALA A 122 6.48 5.92 -17.90
C ALA A 122 5.57 7.06 -17.43
N LEU A 123 4.79 6.84 -16.36
CA LEU A 123 3.95 7.88 -15.75
C LEU A 123 4.77 9.07 -15.25
N SER A 124 5.88 8.81 -14.56
CA SER A 124 6.81 9.86 -14.11
C SER A 124 7.34 10.68 -15.29
N SER A 125 7.75 10.02 -16.37
CA SER A 125 8.28 10.68 -17.57
C SER A 125 7.21 11.47 -18.30
N ALA A 126 5.97 10.97 -18.34
CA ALA A 126 4.86 11.66 -18.95
C ALA A 126 4.52 12.97 -18.21
N ALA A 127 4.66 13.01 -16.89
CA ALA A 127 4.49 14.24 -16.11
C ALA A 127 5.57 15.28 -16.43
N ASP A 128 6.82 14.87 -16.64
CA ASP A 128 7.90 15.79 -17.06
C ASP A 128 7.62 16.39 -18.45
N GLN A 129 7.01 15.61 -19.35
CA GLN A 129 6.66 16.05 -20.71
C GLN A 129 5.38 16.92 -20.77
N ASN A 130 4.57 16.91 -19.72
CA ASN A 130 3.28 17.60 -19.67
C ASN A 130 3.18 18.44 -18.38
N PRO A 131 4.03 19.48 -18.21
CA PRO A 131 4.14 20.19 -16.93
C PRO A 131 2.87 20.97 -16.54
N ASP A 132 2.09 21.43 -17.53
CA ASP A 132 1.02 22.40 -17.29
C ASP A 132 -0.39 21.77 -17.29
N THR A 133 -0.60 20.74 -18.11
CA THR A 133 -1.94 20.20 -18.34
C THR A 133 -1.94 18.71 -18.64
N LEU A 134 -2.99 18.04 -18.23
CA LEU A 134 -3.30 16.68 -18.63
C LEU A 134 -3.92 16.71 -20.03
N GLY A 135 -3.06 16.87 -21.04
CA GLY A 135 -3.46 17.04 -22.44
C GLY A 135 -3.96 15.75 -23.11
N PRO A 136 -4.50 15.84 -24.34
CA PRO A 136 -5.02 14.69 -25.08
C PRO A 136 -4.00 13.56 -25.28
N GLY A 137 -2.70 13.87 -25.38
CA GLY A 137 -1.64 12.87 -25.50
C GLY A 137 -1.39 12.04 -24.24
N MET A 138 -1.84 12.50 -23.06
CA MET A 138 -1.81 11.71 -21.84
C MET A 138 -3.03 10.80 -21.69
N ARG A 139 -4.08 11.03 -22.49
CA ARG A 139 -5.36 10.33 -22.39
C ARG A 139 -5.37 9.05 -23.21
N MET A 140 -5.97 8.01 -22.65
CA MET A 140 -6.18 6.76 -23.35
C MET A 140 -7.31 6.95 -24.36
N GLN A 141 -7.06 6.58 -25.61
CA GLN A 141 -8.06 6.63 -26.66
C GLN A 141 -8.82 5.30 -26.75
N ALA A 142 -10.06 5.32 -27.25
CA ALA A 142 -10.89 4.12 -27.35
C ALA A 142 -10.25 2.98 -28.18
N GLY A 143 -9.38 3.31 -29.13
CA GLY A 143 -8.62 2.34 -29.93
C GLY A 143 -7.44 1.68 -29.20
N ASP A 144 -6.93 2.31 -28.14
CA ASP A 144 -5.75 1.81 -27.41
C ASP A 144 -6.08 0.58 -26.57
N ALA A 145 -7.33 0.47 -26.10
CA ALA A 145 -7.79 -0.68 -25.32
C ALA A 145 -7.75 -2.01 -26.09
N ALA A 146 -7.72 -1.97 -27.42
CA ALA A 146 -7.68 -3.14 -28.28
C ALA A 146 -6.26 -3.74 -28.45
N VAL A 147 -5.20 -3.01 -28.07
CA VAL A 147 -3.80 -3.36 -28.39
C VAL A 147 -3.23 -4.49 -27.51
N GLY A 148 -3.95 -4.97 -26.49
CA GLY A 148 -3.44 -5.98 -25.54
C GLY A 148 -4.27 -7.26 -25.34
N GLY A 149 -5.39 -7.45 -26.05
CA GLY A 149 -6.42 -8.44 -25.64
C GLY A 149 -6.83 -9.52 -26.64
N GLY A 150 -6.26 -9.55 -27.86
CA GLY A 150 -6.68 -10.47 -28.92
C GLY A 150 -5.92 -11.82 -28.92
N PRO A 151 -6.55 -12.95 -29.31
CA PRO A 151 -5.89 -14.27 -29.43
C PRO A 151 -4.69 -14.31 -30.40
N LEU A 152 -4.56 -13.30 -31.27
CA LEU A 152 -3.53 -13.17 -32.30
C LEU A 152 -2.54 -12.03 -32.02
N ALA A 153 -2.65 -11.34 -30.88
CA ALA A 153 -1.67 -10.33 -30.52
C ALA A 153 -0.29 -11.01 -30.37
N LYS A 154 0.73 -10.50 -31.07
CA LYS A 154 2.13 -10.89 -30.81
C LYS A 154 2.38 -10.74 -29.31
N LYS A 155 3.24 -11.58 -28.73
CA LYS A 155 3.71 -11.42 -27.34
C LYS A 155 4.53 -10.13 -27.23
N VAL A 156 3.84 -8.99 -27.20
CA VAL A 156 4.41 -7.67 -26.96
C VAL A 156 4.59 -7.54 -25.46
N ASP A 157 5.80 -7.22 -25.03
CA ASP A 157 6.06 -6.90 -23.63
C ASP A 157 5.62 -5.45 -23.38
N LEU A 158 4.33 -5.27 -23.08
CA LEU A 158 3.70 -3.95 -22.96
C LEU A 158 4.40 -3.04 -21.94
N ALA A 159 4.98 -3.62 -20.88
CA ALA A 159 5.75 -2.88 -19.89
C ALA A 159 7.00 -2.22 -20.49
N ARG A 160 7.65 -2.88 -21.47
CA ARG A 160 8.80 -2.33 -22.19
C ARG A 160 8.42 -1.17 -23.11
N GLU A 161 7.19 -1.18 -23.61
CA GLU A 161 6.65 -0.14 -24.49
C GLU A 161 5.88 0.95 -23.73
N ALA A 162 5.84 0.90 -22.39
CA ALA A 162 5.06 1.80 -21.55
C ALA A 162 5.33 3.29 -21.80
N ALA A 163 6.56 3.67 -22.17
CA ALA A 163 6.91 5.05 -22.48
C ALA A 163 6.35 5.56 -23.82
N SER A 164 5.90 4.67 -24.69
CA SER A 164 5.38 4.98 -26.03
C SER A 164 3.86 5.02 -26.11
N MET A 165 3.15 4.72 -25.01
CA MET A 165 1.69 4.79 -24.92
C MET A 165 1.25 6.01 -24.11
N PRO A 166 -0.02 6.44 -24.23
CA PRO A 166 -0.56 7.48 -23.38
C PRO A 166 -0.44 7.12 -21.89
N ALA A 167 -0.19 8.12 -21.05
CA ALA A 167 -0.01 7.92 -19.62
C ALA A 167 -1.20 7.22 -18.95
N GLU A 168 -2.44 7.55 -19.34
CA GLU A 168 -3.64 6.90 -18.82
C GLU A 168 -3.72 5.42 -19.22
N HIS A 169 -3.18 5.04 -20.39
CA HIS A 169 -3.08 3.63 -20.78
C HIS A 169 -2.05 2.90 -19.91
N ALA A 170 -0.84 3.44 -19.75
CA ALA A 170 0.17 2.87 -18.86
C ALA A 170 -0.36 2.75 -17.41
N PHE A 171 -1.15 3.73 -16.94
CA PHE A 171 -1.78 3.69 -15.63
C PHE A 171 -2.80 2.53 -15.52
N HIS A 172 -3.63 2.30 -16.53
CA HIS A 172 -4.55 1.17 -16.54
C HIS A 172 -3.82 -0.18 -16.52
N LEU A 173 -2.76 -0.35 -17.32
CA LEU A 173 -1.95 -1.58 -17.30
C LEU A 173 -1.26 -1.79 -15.94
N MET A 174 -0.82 -0.70 -15.29
CA MET A 174 -0.30 -0.75 -13.93
C MET A 174 -1.35 -1.26 -12.93
N LEU A 175 -2.58 -0.74 -12.98
CA LEU A 175 -3.68 -1.20 -12.11
C LEU A 175 -4.07 -2.66 -12.38
N GLN A 176 -4.04 -3.09 -13.64
CA GLN A 176 -4.23 -4.50 -14.00
C GLN A 176 -3.13 -5.37 -13.40
N THR A 177 -1.87 -4.92 -13.45
CA THR A 177 -0.73 -5.62 -12.84
C THR A 177 -0.91 -5.78 -11.33
N CYS A 178 -1.36 -4.73 -10.61
CA CYS A 178 -1.73 -4.83 -9.20
C CYS A 178 -2.81 -5.90 -8.97
N THR A 179 -3.84 -5.92 -9.81
CA THR A 179 -4.97 -6.86 -9.71
C THR A 179 -4.52 -8.30 -9.95
N SER A 180 -3.77 -8.56 -11.02
CA SER A 180 -3.24 -9.89 -11.35
C SER A 180 -2.27 -10.41 -10.30
N CYS A 181 -1.40 -9.55 -9.76
CA CYS A 181 -0.49 -9.93 -8.68
C CYS A 181 -1.27 -10.32 -7.42
N HIS A 182 -2.22 -9.49 -6.99
CA HIS A 182 -3.02 -9.79 -5.81
C HIS A 182 -3.87 -11.04 -5.96
N ALA A 183 -4.50 -11.27 -7.12
CA ALA A 183 -5.30 -12.45 -7.39
C ALA A 183 -4.51 -13.76 -7.26
N LYS A 184 -3.21 -13.73 -7.54
CA LYS A 184 -2.35 -14.93 -7.53
C LYS A 184 -1.53 -15.10 -6.24
N TYR A 185 -1.10 -13.99 -5.65
CA TYR A 185 -0.07 -13.99 -4.60
C TYR A 185 -0.50 -13.39 -3.26
N ARG A 186 -1.73 -12.85 -3.16
CA ARG A 186 -2.28 -12.39 -1.88
C ARG A 186 -3.41 -13.31 -1.44
N VAL A 187 -3.29 -13.91 -0.26
CA VAL A 187 -4.36 -14.75 0.30
C VAL A 187 -5.53 -13.87 0.73
N GLU A 188 -6.74 -14.31 0.44
CA GLU A 188 -7.95 -13.73 1.03
C GLU A 188 -8.11 -14.24 2.47
N ASN A 189 -8.75 -13.44 3.32
CA ASN A 189 -9.09 -13.93 4.65
C ASN A 189 -10.21 -14.97 4.47
N ASN A 190 -9.98 -16.22 4.90
CA ASN A 190 -11.07 -17.15 5.19
C ASN A 190 -11.80 -16.72 6.48
#